data_AF-A0A937X3H1-F1
#
_entry.id   AF-A0A937X3H1-F1
#
_cell.length_a   1.000
_cell.length_b   1.000
_cell.length_c   1.000
_cell.angle_alpha   90.00
_cell.angle_beta   90.00
_cell.angle_gamma   90.00
#
_symmetry.space_group_name_H-M   'P 1'
#
loop_
_entity.id
_entity.type
_entity.pdbx_description
1 polymer ?
#
loop_
_entity_poly.entity_id
_entity_poly.type
_entity_poly.pdbx_seq_one_letter_code
_entity_poly.pdbx_strand_id
1 'polypeptide(L)'
;EFLKKTVANTTTSASQNYTPPPVEINDKLQKMFVKKMFNKDEPAYQNTVEQLEPAMSWEEAFSIIEEIWQQRGLNLFSKESQEFTRVYYKRYFPPS
;
A
#
# COMPACT_ATOMS: atom_id res chain seq x y z
N GLU A 1 -15.40 11.72 45.56
CA GLU A 1 -14.53 10.62 45.12
C GLU A 1 -14.64 10.52 43.60
N PHE A 2 -13.63 10.97 42.85
CA PHE A 2 -13.63 10.92 41.38
C PHE A 2 -12.79 9.73 40.93
N LEU A 3 -13.41 8.74 40.28
CA LEU A 3 -12.83 7.49 39.79
C LEU A 3 -13.49 7.22 38.42
N LYS A 4 -12.81 6.91 37.31
CA LYS A 4 -11.41 6.62 36.98
C LYS A 4 -11.16 7.03 35.52
N LYS A 5 -9.92 7.39 35.22
CA LYS A 5 -9.33 7.37 33.88
C LYS A 5 -9.44 5.95 33.28
N THR A 6 -9.80 5.86 32.00
CA THR A 6 -9.30 4.82 31.08
C THR A 6 -9.07 5.46 29.73
N VAL A 7 -7.81 5.83 29.50
CA VAL A 7 -7.26 6.28 28.21
C VAL A 7 -6.62 5.08 27.55
N ALA A 8 -6.81 4.98 26.22
CA ALA A 8 -6.11 4.12 25.27
C ALA A 8 -6.29 2.60 25.46
N ASN A 9 -7.26 2.05 24.72
CA ASN A 9 -7.22 0.64 24.36
C ASN A 9 -6.05 0.43 23.41
N THR A 10 -4.97 -0.10 23.96
CA THR A 10 -3.92 -0.81 23.26
C THR A 10 -4.52 -1.98 22.47
N THR A 11 -4.61 -1.86 21.15
CA THR A 11 -4.68 -3.04 20.27
C THR A 11 -3.26 -3.39 19.84
N THR A 12 -2.43 -3.77 20.81
CA THR A 12 -1.26 -4.61 20.56
C THR A 12 -1.73 -6.03 20.79
N SER A 13 -2.21 -6.68 19.73
CA SER A 13 -2.70 -8.06 19.79
C SER A 13 -2.01 -8.90 18.72
N ALA A 14 -1.17 -9.81 19.20
CA ALA A 14 -0.59 -10.98 18.53
C ALA A 14 0.45 -10.71 17.43
N SER A 15 1.72 -10.80 17.82
CA SER A 15 2.82 -11.24 16.95
C SER A 15 2.51 -12.61 16.36
N GLN A 16 1.83 -12.64 15.23
CA GLN A 16 2.01 -13.68 14.22
C GLN A 16 3.15 -13.18 13.33
N ASN A 17 4.16 -14.02 13.04
CA ASN A 17 5.19 -13.72 12.04
C ASN A 17 4.54 -13.76 10.64
N TYR A 18 3.62 -12.85 10.37
CA TYR A 18 2.98 -12.68 9.08
C TYR A 18 3.95 -11.90 8.20
N THR A 19 4.62 -12.63 7.30
CA THR A 19 5.32 -12.01 6.18
C THR A 19 4.29 -11.87 5.05
N PRO A 20 3.90 -10.64 4.67
CA PRO A 20 2.94 -10.47 3.58
C PRO A 20 3.51 -11.06 2.29
N PRO A 21 2.71 -11.86 1.54
CA PRO A 21 3.17 -12.55 0.34
C PRO A 21 3.66 -11.53 -0.70
N PRO A 22 4.51 -11.93 -1.67
CA PRO A 22 4.88 -11.06 -2.77
C PRO A 22 3.63 -10.54 -3.51
N VAL A 23 3.67 -9.28 -3.96
CA VAL A 23 2.59 -8.72 -4.76
C VAL A 23 2.69 -9.27 -6.19
N GLU A 24 1.69 -10.02 -6.63
CA GLU A 24 1.62 -10.48 -8.01
C GLU A 24 1.00 -9.42 -8.93
N ILE A 25 1.86 -8.70 -9.66
CA ILE A 25 1.46 -7.77 -10.72
C ILE A 25 1.80 -8.40 -12.06
N ASN A 26 0.79 -8.68 -12.89
CA ASN A 26 1.03 -9.20 -14.24
C ASN A 26 1.62 -8.12 -15.17
N ASP A 27 2.31 -8.55 -16.24
CA ASP A 27 2.96 -7.66 -17.22
C ASP A 27 2.03 -6.59 -17.81
N LYS A 28 0.75 -6.93 -17.99
CA LYS A 28 -0.24 -6.02 -18.57
C LYS A 28 -0.55 -4.87 -17.61
N LEU A 29 -0.74 -5.16 -16.34
CA LEU A 29 -0.98 -4.17 -15.29
C LEU A 29 0.27 -3.33 -15.05
N GLN A 30 1.45 -3.96 -14.96
CA GLN A 30 2.72 -3.23 -14.86
C GLN A 30 2.87 -2.22 -15.99
N LYS A 31 2.73 -2.65 -17.26
CA LYS A 31 2.81 -1.76 -18.43
C LYS A 31 1.77 -0.64 -18.38
N MET A 32 0.58 -0.91 -17.87
CA MET A 32 -0.46 0.10 -17.70
C MET A 32 -0.04 1.13 -16.64
N PHE A 33 0.41 0.71 -15.45
CA PHE A 33 0.87 1.60 -14.39
C PHE A 33 2.02 2.46 -14.87
N VAL A 34 3.06 1.85 -15.44
CA VAL A 34 4.23 2.54 -15.97
C VAL A 34 3.82 3.61 -16.99
N LYS A 35 2.94 3.25 -17.94
CA LYS A 35 2.49 4.20 -18.98
C LYS A 35 1.58 5.32 -18.45
N LYS A 36 0.67 5.01 -17.54
CA LYS A 36 -0.43 5.91 -17.14
C LYS A 36 -0.15 6.70 -15.87
N MET A 37 0.59 6.12 -14.94
CA MET A 37 0.90 6.70 -13.63
C MET A 37 2.32 7.23 -13.57
N PHE A 38 3.26 6.54 -14.22
CA PHE A 38 4.68 6.90 -14.20
C PHE A 38 5.17 7.52 -15.50
N ASN A 39 4.28 7.89 -16.45
CA ASN A 39 4.66 8.53 -17.72
C ASN A 39 5.76 7.79 -18.52
N LYS A 40 5.76 6.46 -18.47
CA LYS A 40 6.76 5.53 -19.05
C LYS A 40 8.10 5.49 -18.30
N ASP A 41 8.18 6.04 -17.10
CA ASP A 41 9.33 5.94 -16.21
C ASP A 41 9.28 4.61 -15.44
N GLU A 42 9.90 3.58 -16.02
CA GLU A 42 10.02 2.25 -15.39
C GLU A 42 10.87 2.29 -14.10
N PRO A 43 12.04 2.98 -14.05
CA PRO A 43 12.80 3.13 -12.80
C PRO A 43 11.97 3.70 -11.65
N ALA A 44 11.14 4.71 -11.93
CA ALA A 44 10.25 5.29 -10.94
C ALA A 44 9.21 4.30 -10.41
N TYR A 45 8.63 3.47 -11.28
CA TYR A 45 7.72 2.40 -10.87
C TYR A 45 8.42 1.37 -9.99
N GLN A 46 9.60 0.89 -10.40
CA GLN A 46 10.38 -0.08 -9.63
C GLN A 46 10.73 0.46 -8.23
N ASN A 47 11.15 1.72 -8.14
CA ASN A 47 11.44 2.34 -6.86
C ASN A 47 10.20 2.45 -5.95
N THR A 48 9.00 2.68 -6.49
CA THR A 48 7.76 2.61 -5.71
C THR A 48 7.49 1.20 -5.20
N VAL A 49 7.72 0.16 -6.02
CA VAL A 49 7.55 -1.24 -5.61
C VAL A 49 8.54 -1.60 -4.49
N GLU A 50 9.81 -1.21 -4.62
CA GLU A 50 10.85 -1.43 -3.61
C GLU A 50 10.52 -0.74 -2.27
N GLN A 51 9.97 0.47 -2.31
CA GLN A 51 9.51 1.17 -1.11
C GLN A 51 8.33 0.47 -0.41
N LEU A 52 7.48 -0.25 -1.18
CA LEU A 52 6.32 -0.97 -0.66
C LEU A 52 6.64 -2.38 -0.17
N GLU A 53 7.77 -2.96 -0.59
CA GLU A 53 8.20 -4.30 -0.18
C GLU A 53 8.27 -4.48 1.35
N PRO A 54 8.91 -3.58 2.13
CA PRO A 54 9.10 -3.76 3.57
C PRO A 54 7.84 -3.50 4.41
N ALA A 55 6.75 -2.99 3.82
CA ALA A 55 5.51 -2.75 4.54
C ALA A 55 4.92 -4.06 5.06
N MET A 56 4.69 -4.16 6.37
CA MET A 56 4.20 -5.37 7.04
C MET A 56 2.67 -5.37 7.15
N SER A 57 2.06 -4.20 6.99
CA SER A 57 0.62 -3.99 7.10
C SER A 57 0.07 -3.18 5.93
N TRP A 58 -1.24 -3.30 5.71
CA TRP A 58 -1.95 -2.46 4.75
C TRP A 58 -1.87 -0.98 5.10
N GLU A 59 -1.92 -0.63 6.38
CA GLU A 59 -1.88 0.76 6.84
C GLU A 59 -0.54 1.41 6.49
N GLU A 60 0.58 0.69 6.69
CA GLU A 60 1.92 1.15 6.28
C GLU A 60 2.03 1.27 4.76
N ALA A 61 1.60 0.24 4.03
CA ALA A 61 1.65 0.24 2.57
C ALA A 61 0.82 1.38 1.97
N PHE A 62 -0.38 1.61 2.50
CA PHE A 62 -1.25 2.69 2.04
C PHE A 62 -0.66 4.05 2.35
N SER A 63 -0.09 4.25 3.54
CA SER A 63 0.60 5.50 3.90
C SER A 63 1.75 5.80 2.92
N ILE A 64 2.53 4.79 2.53
CA ILE A 64 3.59 4.93 1.52
C ILE A 64 3.01 5.29 0.15
N ILE A 65 1.91 4.64 -0.27
CA ILE A 65 1.22 4.96 -1.54
C ILE A 65 0.74 6.43 -1.54
N GLU A 66 0.09 6.88 -0.47
CA GLU A 66 -0.41 8.25 -0.35
C GLU A 66 0.73 9.26 -0.45
N GLU A 67 1.83 9.03 0.27
CA GLU A 67 3.00 9.90 0.23
C GLU A 67 3.60 9.99 -1.19
N ILE A 68 3.84 8.86 -1.85
CA ILE A 68 4.41 8.83 -3.20
C ILE A 68 3.47 9.52 -4.19
N TRP A 69 2.15 9.32 -4.06
CA TRP A 69 1.19 9.94 -4.98
C TRP A 69 1.15 11.44 -4.78
N GLN A 70 1.15 11.90 -3.54
CA GLN A 70 1.22 13.32 -3.22
C GLN A 70 2.50 13.96 -3.77
N GLN A 71 3.66 13.34 -3.56
CA GLN A 71 4.95 13.83 -4.07
C GLN A 71 4.99 13.90 -5.60
N ARG A 72 4.33 12.95 -6.28
CA ARG A 72 4.27 12.89 -7.76
C ARG A 72 3.11 13.68 -8.36
N GLY A 73 2.23 14.25 -7.56
CA GLY A 73 1.01 14.92 -8.04
C GLY A 73 -0.01 13.96 -8.68
N LEU A 74 -0.03 12.69 -8.26
CA LEU A 74 -0.97 11.67 -8.72
C LEU A 74 -2.28 11.72 -7.92
N ASN A 75 -3.41 11.54 -8.61
CA ASN A 75 -4.72 11.52 -7.97
C ASN A 75 -5.02 10.12 -7.39
N LEU A 76 -5.13 10.00 -6.07
CA LEU A 76 -5.48 8.76 -5.36
C LEU A 76 -6.82 8.16 -5.80
N PHE A 77 -7.76 9.00 -6.24
CA PHE A 77 -9.10 8.58 -6.68
C PHE A 77 -9.20 8.29 -8.18
N SER A 78 -8.09 8.37 -8.93
CA SER A 78 -8.09 7.96 -10.33
C SER A 78 -8.28 6.44 -10.45
N LYS A 79 -8.80 5.98 -11.60
CA LYS A 79 -9.03 4.55 -11.85
C LYS A 79 -7.73 3.75 -11.75
N GLU A 80 -6.64 4.28 -12.28
CA GLU A 80 -5.34 3.65 -12.26
C GLU A 80 -4.76 3.56 -10.84
N SER A 81 -4.92 4.62 -10.04
CA SER A 81 -4.55 4.62 -8.62
C SER A 81 -5.35 3.62 -7.82
N GLN A 82 -6.67 3.61 -7.98
CA GLN A 82 -7.52 2.65 -7.30
C GLN A 82 -7.16 1.21 -7.68
N GLU A 83 -6.80 0.95 -8.94
CA GLU A 83 -6.36 -0.38 -9.37
C GLU A 83 -4.99 -0.75 -8.78
N PHE A 84 -4.03 0.19 -8.72
CA PHE A 84 -2.75 -0.02 -8.05
C PHE A 84 -2.97 -0.37 -6.57
N THR A 85 -3.69 0.49 -5.85
CA THR A 85 -4.07 0.33 -4.44
C THR A 85 -4.80 -1.00 -4.21
N ARG A 86 -5.71 -1.40 -5.10
CA ARG A 86 -6.43 -2.68 -5.02
C ARG A 86 -5.49 -3.89 -5.14
N VAL A 87 -4.50 -3.83 -6.03
CA VAL A 87 -3.53 -4.93 -6.19
C VAL A 87 -2.69 -5.10 -4.92
N TYR A 88 -2.22 -4.00 -4.34
CA TYR A 88 -1.48 -4.04 -3.08
C TYR A 88 -2.36 -4.40 -1.88
N TYR A 89 -3.63 -4.01 -1.86
CA TYR A 89 -4.58 -4.39 -0.82
C TYR A 89 -4.76 -5.90 -0.72
N LYS A 90 -4.84 -6.60 -1.86
CA LYS A 90 -4.95 -8.06 -1.91
C LYS A 90 -3.77 -8.81 -1.31
N ARG A 91 -2.60 -8.16 -1.21
CA ARG A 91 -1.43 -8.70 -0.51
C ARG A 91 -1.76 -9.02 0.95
N TYR A 92 -2.48 -8.12 1.61
CA TYR A 92 -2.83 -8.18 3.02
C TYR A 92 -4.20 -8.83 3.26
N PHE A 93 -5.10 -8.72 2.28
CA PHE A 93 -6.46 -9.25 2.35
C PHE A 93 -6.79 -10.05 1.08
N PRO A 94 -6.22 -11.26 0.92
CA PRO A 94 -6.48 -12.10 -0.25
C PRO A 94 -7.96 -12.53 -0.29
N PRO A 95 -8.58 -12.61 -1.50
CA PRO A 95 -9.92 -13.13 -1.63
C PRO A 95 -9.96 -14.59 -1.17
N SER A 96 -10.98 -14.94 -0.38
CA SER A 96 -11.23 -16.33 0.07
C SER A 96 -11.64 -17.25 -1.08
#